data_AF-A0A8J6N1W3-F1
#
_entry.id   AF-A0A8J6N1W3-F1
#
_cell.length_a   1.000
_cell.length_b   1.000
_cell.length_c   1.000
_cell.angle_alpha   90.00
_cell.angle_beta   90.00
_cell.angle_gamma   90.00
#
_symmetry.space_group_name_H-M   'P 1'
#
loop_
_entity.id
_entity.type
_entity.pdbx_description
1 polymer ?
#
loop_
_entity_poly.entity_id
_entity_poly.type
_entity_poly.pdbx_seq_one_letter_code
_entity_poly.pdbx_strand_id
1 'polypeptide(L)' 'MIKAFAEKIVWLGHDGFRIDGTKTIYIDPYQIEGGPVADVILITHEHFDHCSPEDVEKIQGP' A
#
# COMPACT_ATOMS: atom_id res chain seq x y z
N MET A 1 -16.60 -14.29 -8.04
CA MET A 1 -15.68 -14.43 -6.89
C MET A 1 -14.35 -13.73 -7.17
N ILE A 2 -13.56 -14.14 -8.18
CA ILE A 2 -12.26 -13.51 -8.51
C ILE A 2 -12.40 -12.04 -8.94
N LYS A 3 -13.39 -11.71 -9.78
CA LYS A 3 -13.61 -10.33 -10.25
C LYS A 3 -13.83 -9.33 -9.09
N ALA A 4 -14.69 -9.69 -8.14
CA ALA A 4 -14.98 -8.86 -6.97
C ALA A 4 -13.78 -8.68 -6.03
N PHE A 5 -12.81 -9.60 -6.06
CA PHE A 5 -11.54 -9.42 -5.34
C PHE A 5 -10.58 -8.53 -6.11
N ALA A 6 -10.45 -8.73 -7.43
CA ALA A 6 -9.58 -7.91 -8.27
C ALA A 6 -9.97 -6.42 -8.23
N GLU A 7 -11.27 -6.11 -8.13
CA GLU A 7 -11.79 -4.75 -7.97
C GLU A 7 -11.35 -4.06 -6.67
N LYS A 8 -10.84 -4.82 -5.69
CA LYS A 8 -10.30 -4.30 -4.41
C LYS A 8 -8.81 -4.01 -4.45
N ILE A 9 -8.12 -4.39 -5.52
CA ILE A 9 -6.69 -4.15 -5.67
C ILE A 9 -6.53 -2.83 -6.43
N VAL A 10 -5.88 -1.87 -5.79
CA VAL A 10 -5.52 -0.58 -6.37
C VAL A 10 -4.02 -0.59 -6.64
N TRP A 11 -3.65 -0.38 -7.89
CA TRP A 11 -2.25 -0.16 -8.25
C TRP A 11 -1.88 1.30 -7.96
N LEU A 12 -0.80 1.51 -7.22
CA LEU A 12 -0.35 2.83 -6.78
C LEU A 12 0.79 3.38 -7.67
N GLY A 13 1.29 2.57 -8.61
CA GLY A 13 2.51 2.83 -9.37
C GLY A 13 3.67 1.97 -8.86
N HIS A 14 4.72 1.82 -9.68
CA HIS A 14 5.87 0.94 -9.40
C HIS A 14 5.39 -0.47 -8.98
N ASP A 15 6.00 -1.05 -7.94
CA ASP A 15 5.61 -2.32 -7.30
C ASP A 15 4.62 -2.11 -6.13
N GLY A 16 4.03 -0.90 -6.05
CA GLY A 16 3.13 -0.48 -4.98
C GLY A 16 1.66 -0.85 -5.22
N PHE A 17 1.03 -1.46 -4.21
CA PHE A 17 -0.37 -1.86 -4.24
C PHE A 17 -1.10 -1.54 -2.94
N ARG A 18 -2.39 -1.21 -3.04
CA ARG A 18 -3.32 -1.21 -1.91
C ARG A 18 -4.41 -2.25 -2.11
N ILE A 19 -4.78 -2.96 -1.05
CA ILE A 19 -5.89 -3.92 -1.05
C ILE A 19 -6.97 -3.43 -0.08
N ASP A 20 -8.16 -3.19 -0.62
CA ASP A 20 -9.32 -2.64 0.11
C ASP A 20 -10.25 -3.78 0.59
N GLY A 21 -10.00 -4.27 1.81
CA GLY A 21 -10.80 -5.32 2.45
C GLY A 21 -11.51 -4.86 3.73
N THR A 22 -11.72 -5.81 4.65
CA THR A 22 -12.01 -5.48 6.06
C THR A 22 -10.83 -4.75 6.72
N LYS A 23 -9.64 -4.93 6.14
CA LYS A 23 -8.39 -4.28 6.48
C LYS A 23 -7.85 -3.57 5.25
N THR A 24 -7.25 -2.40 5.43
CA THR A 24 -6.50 -1.69 4.40
C THR A 24 -5.06 -2.16 4.45
N ILE A 25 -4.59 -2.81 3.39
CA ILE A 25 -3.21 -3.32 3.31
C ILE A 25 -2.48 -2.56 2.21
N TYR A 26 -1.28 -2.06 2.51
CA TYR A 26 -0.36 -1.52 1.52
C TYR A 26 0.84 -2.43 1.34
N ILE A 27 1.33 -2.53 0.11
CA ILE A 27 2.56 -3.23 -0.27
C ILE A 27 3.44 -2.23 -1.00
N ASP A 28 4.70 -2.11 -0.60
CA ASP A 28 5.75 -1.30 -1.21
C ASP A 28 5.29 0.12 -1.64
N PRO A 29 4.77 0.95 -0.70
CA PRO A 29 4.34 2.30 -1.02
C PRO A 29 5.54 3.17 -1.43
N TYR A 30 5.50 3.75 -2.63
CA TYR A 30 6.55 4.62 -3.15
C TYR A 30 5.95 5.76 -3.98
N GLN A 31 6.34 7.00 -3.66
CA GLN A 31 5.88 8.22 -4.32
C GLN A 31 4.34 8.35 -4.37
N ILE A 32 3.65 7.96 -3.31
CA ILE A 32 2.20 8.06 -3.23
C ILE A 32 1.76 9.43 -2.73
N GLU A 33 0.59 9.89 -3.18
CA GLU A 33 -0.03 11.12 -2.68
C GLU A 33 -0.61 10.98 -1.25
N GLY A 34 -0.66 9.75 -0.73
CA GLY A 34 -1.33 9.36 0.51
C GLY A 34 -2.56 8.49 0.25
N GLY A 35 -3.41 8.30 1.26
CA GLY A 35 -4.60 7.47 1.10
C GLY A 35 -5.26 7.12 2.43
N PRO A 36 -6.20 6.16 2.42
CA PRO A 36 -6.76 5.60 3.65
C PRO A 36 -5.65 5.09 4.57
N VAL A 37 -5.86 5.26 5.89
CA VAL A 37 -4.96 4.75 6.92
C VAL A 37 -4.79 3.24 6.75
N ALA A 38 -3.53 2.79 6.74
CA ALA A 38 -3.17 1.39 6.65
C ALA A 38 -3.43 0.68 7.98
N ASP A 39 -4.05 -0.49 7.91
CA ASP A 39 -4.02 -1.45 9.02
C ASP A 39 -2.70 -2.24 9.02
N VAL A 40 -2.15 -2.52 7.83
CA VAL A 40 -0.90 -3.25 7.64
C VAL A 40 -0.13 -2.63 6.48
N ILE A 41 1.17 -2.43 6.68
CA ILE A 41 2.11 -2.03 5.63
C ILE A 41 3.14 -3.16 5.49
N LEU A 42 3.27 -3.68 4.27
CA LEU A 42 4.21 -4.73 3.93
C LEU A 42 5.30 -4.13 3.03
N ILE A 43 6.55 -4.37 3.41
CA ILE A 43 7.73 -3.96 2.66
C ILE A 43 8.46 -5.23 2.24
N THR A 44 8.72 -5.39 0.95
CA THR A 44 9.35 -6.61 0.41
C THR A 44 10.83 -6.69 0.75
N HIS A 45 11.57 -5.58 0.64
CA HIS A 45 13.00 -5.46 0.92
C HIS A 45 13.42 -3.99 1.12
N GLU A 46 14.67 -3.75 1.51
CA GLU A 46 15.17 -2.47 2.01
C GLU A 46 15.56 -1.42 0.97
N HIS A 47 15.39 -1.68 -0.33
CA HIS A 47 15.69 -0.69 -1.35
C HIS A 47 14.76 0.52 -1.24
N PHE A 48 15.28 1.70 -1.62
CA PHE A 48 14.60 2.99 -1.37
C PHE A 48 13.27 3.16 -2.11
N ASP A 49 13.07 2.41 -3.20
CA ASP A 49 11.87 2.38 -4.03
C ASP A 49 10.82 1.36 -3.54
N HIS A 50 11.14 0.58 -2.50
CA HIS A 50 10.22 -0.35 -1.84
C HIS A 50 9.97 0.02 -0.36
N CYS A 51 11.04 0.41 0.34
CA CYS A 51 11.04 0.84 1.74
C CYS A 51 11.19 2.35 1.83
N SER A 52 10.13 3.10 1.51
CA SER A 52 10.11 4.57 1.60
C SER A 52 9.49 5.02 2.94
N PRO A 53 10.30 5.47 3.93
CA PRO A 53 9.74 5.92 5.21
C PRO A 53 8.82 7.13 5.05
N GLU A 54 9.12 8.00 4.07
CA GLU A 54 8.28 9.17 3.77
C GLU A 54 6.87 8.75 3.33
N ASP A 55 6.76 7.72 2.49
CA ASP A 55 5.47 7.23 2.03
C ASP A 55 4.73 6.42 3.10
N VAL A 56 5.45 5.69 3.94
CA VAL A 56 4.89 5.02 5.13
C VAL A 56 4.24 6.03 6.07
N GLU A 57 4.90 7.16 6.35
CA GLU A 57 4.37 8.22 7.21
C GLU A 57 3.04 8.80 6.72
N LYS A 58 2.82 8.85 5.40
CA LYS A 58 1.58 9.38 4.80
C LYS A 58 0.35 8.52 5.07
N ILE A 59 0.53 7.23 5.37
CA ILE A 59 -0.56 6.24 5.48
C ILE A 59 -0.58 5.49 6.82
N GLN A 60 0.47 5.56 7.62
CA GLN A 60 0.49 4.89 8.92
C GLN A 60 -0.51 5.52 9.91
N GLY A 61 -1.15 4.67 10.70
CA GLY A 61 -2.00 5.11 11.81
C GLY A 61 -1.21 5.59 13.03
N PRO A 62 -1.89 6.18 14.04
CA PRO A 62 -1.30 6.53 15.32
C PRO A 62 -0.79 5.33 16.12
#